data_AF-A0A386WW34-F1
#
_entry.id   AF-A0A386WW34-F1
#
_cell.length_a   1.000
_cell.length_b   1.000
_cell.length_c   1.000
_cell.angle_alpha   90.00
_cell.angle_beta   90.00
_cell.angle_gamma   90.00
#
_symmetry.space_group_name_H-M   'P 1'
#
loop_
_entity.id
_entity.type
_entity.pdbx_description
1 polymer ?
#
loop_
_entity_poly.entity_id
_entity_poly.type
_entity_poly.pdbx_seq_one_letter_code
_entity_poly.pdbx_strand_id
1 'polypeptide(L)'
;MTQQWRVLVTWRRPEQADDIDRLSALTQALPGFGIVHDDGDAARLEAAMTVQAPTIRQAAEAGLREARAAHAAAFGTAGEPLRLRVLTLEEHDAEVARPSQMELMGLREAAAELGISPQRVDQLARENPEFPAPVARLAAGAVFTAASIRAVKERGWRRTPGRPRKTA
;
A
#
# COMPACT_ATOMS: atom_id res chain seq x y z
N MET A 1 15.25 13.66 27.24
CA MET A 1 15.30 14.52 26.04
C MET A 1 14.15 14.09 25.13
N THR A 2 13.40 15.03 24.56
CA THR A 2 12.31 14.75 23.61
C THR A 2 12.83 14.84 22.18
N GLN A 3 12.33 13.99 21.28
CA GLN A 3 12.67 14.04 19.85
C GLN A 3 11.40 13.94 18.99
N GLN A 4 11.54 14.27 17.71
CA GLN A 4 10.47 14.21 16.72
C GLN A 4 10.35 12.82 16.10
N TRP A 5 9.13 12.32 16.03
CA TRP A 5 8.79 11.04 15.45
C TRP A 5 7.76 11.24 14.34
N ARG A 6 7.99 10.59 13.20
CA ARG A 6 6.96 10.37 12.19
C ARG A 6 6.13 9.16 12.60
N VAL A 7 4.81 9.32 12.67
CA VAL A 7 3.89 8.23 12.96
C VAL A 7 2.93 8.08 11.79
N LEU A 8 2.83 6.87 11.26
CA LEU A 8 1.87 6.51 10.21
C LEU A 8 0.92 5.44 10.75
N VAL A 9 -0.38 5.71 10.63
CA VAL A 9 -1.44 4.79 11.05
C VAL A 9 -2.29 4.47 9.83
N THR A 10 -2.42 3.18 9.53
CA THR A 10 -3.25 2.70 8.41
C THR A 10 -4.52 2.06 8.95
N TRP A 11 -5.66 2.38 8.35
CA TRP A 11 -6.94 1.69 8.55
C TRP A 11 -7.43 1.07 7.25
N ARG A 12 -8.45 0.21 7.37
CA ARG A 12 -9.32 -0.07 6.22
C ARG A 12 -10.02 1.23 5.84
N ARG A 13 -10.08 1.54 4.55
CA ARG A 13 -10.78 2.73 4.05
C ARG A 13 -12.26 2.69 4.47
N PRO A 14 -12.76 3.69 5.22
CA PRO A 14 -14.18 3.78 5.53
C PRO A 14 -14.97 4.17 4.29
N GLU A 15 -16.23 3.74 4.16
CA GLU A 15 -17.10 4.11 3.04
C GLU A 15 -17.30 5.64 2.96
N GLN A 16 -17.31 6.30 4.12
CA GLN A 16 -17.41 7.76 4.24
C GLN A 16 -16.18 8.52 3.75
N ALA A 17 -15.08 7.85 3.37
CA ALA A 17 -13.90 8.49 2.81
C ALA A 17 -14.11 9.03 1.38
N ASP A 18 -15.21 8.67 0.71
CA ASP A 18 -15.59 9.27 -0.58
C ASP A 18 -15.95 10.76 -0.45
N ASP A 19 -16.28 11.21 0.77
CA ASP A 19 -16.53 12.60 1.08
C ASP A 19 -15.22 13.34 1.41
N ILE A 20 -14.82 14.25 0.51
CA ILE A 20 -13.59 15.03 0.65
C ILE A 20 -13.57 15.90 1.91
N ASP A 21 -14.73 16.32 2.41
CA ASP A 21 -14.82 17.12 3.63
C ASP A 21 -14.45 16.27 4.85
N ARG A 22 -14.74 14.97 4.82
CA ARG A 22 -14.34 14.01 5.87
C ARG A 22 -12.84 13.77 5.87
N LEU A 23 -12.22 13.61 4.70
CA LEU A 23 -10.78 13.49 4.57
C LEU A 23 -10.06 14.77 5.02
N SER A 24 -10.65 15.92 4.71
CA SER A 24 -10.15 17.23 5.15
C SER A 24 -10.26 17.38 6.67
N ALA A 25 -11.39 17.00 7.27
CA ALA A 25 -11.58 17.00 8.72
C ALA A 25 -10.59 16.07 9.43
N LEU A 26 -10.30 14.88 8.88
CA LEU A 26 -9.27 14.00 9.40
C LEU A 26 -7.91 14.70 9.39
N THR A 27 -7.51 15.24 8.25
CA THR A 27 -6.21 15.90 8.09
C THR A 27 -6.04 17.06 9.07
N GLN A 28 -7.08 17.89 9.25
CA GLN A 28 -7.08 19.02 10.19
C GLN A 28 -7.00 18.60 11.65
N ALA A 29 -7.54 17.43 12.01
CA ALA A 29 -7.51 16.91 13.37
C ALA A 29 -6.18 16.24 13.74
N LEU A 30 -5.31 15.96 12.77
CA LEU A 30 -4.00 15.37 13.01
C LEU A 30 -3.00 16.41 13.57
N PRO A 31 -2.14 16.03 14.54
CA PRO A 31 -1.13 16.93 15.07
C PRO A 31 0.04 17.12 14.09
N GLY A 32 0.62 18.33 14.11
CA GLY A 32 1.79 18.67 13.29
C GLY A 32 1.48 18.67 11.79
N PHE A 33 2.43 18.21 10.97
CA PHE A 33 2.22 18.03 9.53
C PHE A 33 1.44 16.73 9.27
N GLY A 34 0.11 16.83 9.38
CA GLY A 34 -0.83 15.79 9.03
C GLY A 34 -0.98 15.63 7.52
N ILE A 35 -0.77 14.42 7.00
CA ILE A 35 -1.08 14.07 5.62
C ILE A 35 -1.92 12.80 5.64
N VAL A 36 -2.98 12.76 4.85
CA VAL A 36 -3.80 11.57 4.64
C VAL A 36 -3.57 11.08 3.22
N HIS A 37 -3.24 9.80 3.08
CA HIS A 37 -3.15 9.11 1.80
C HIS A 37 -4.29 8.10 1.69
N ASP A 38 -5.14 8.28 0.69
CA ASP A 38 -6.23 7.35 0.35
C ASP A 38 -5.80 6.49 -0.84
N ASP A 39 -5.55 5.21 -0.58
CA ASP A 39 -5.30 4.20 -1.59
C ASP A 39 -6.61 3.44 -1.82
N GLY A 40 -7.44 4.00 -2.72
CA GLY A 40 -8.76 3.46 -3.06
C GLY A 40 -8.69 2.05 -3.66
N ASP A 41 -7.64 1.74 -4.43
CA ASP A 41 -7.44 0.43 -5.05
C ASP A 41 -7.11 -0.64 -4.00
N ALA A 42 -6.31 -0.28 -2.98
CA ALA A 42 -5.99 -1.18 -1.87
C ALA A 42 -7.00 -1.14 -0.70
N ALA A 43 -8.06 -0.31 -0.81
CA ALA A 43 -9.03 -0.02 0.24
C ALA A 43 -8.38 0.36 1.58
N ARG A 44 -7.37 1.23 1.54
CA ARG A 44 -6.58 1.65 2.71
C ARG A 44 -6.54 3.16 2.85
N LEU A 45 -6.71 3.62 4.09
CA LEU A 45 -6.52 5.01 4.47
C LEU A 45 -5.32 5.09 5.40
N GLU A 46 -4.29 5.86 5.05
CA GLU A 46 -3.12 6.09 5.88
C GLU A 46 -3.05 7.55 6.33
N ALA A 47 -2.97 7.76 7.64
CA ALA A 47 -2.70 9.07 8.23
C ALA A 47 -1.27 9.12 8.73
N ALA A 48 -0.55 10.16 8.33
CA ALA A 48 0.83 10.40 8.73
C ALA A 48 0.91 11.74 9.48
N MET A 49 1.51 11.72 10.67
CA MET A 49 1.60 12.87 11.58
C MET A 49 2.97 12.94 12.24
N THR A 50 3.26 14.06 12.90
CA THR A 50 4.50 14.23 13.66
C THR A 50 4.18 14.44 15.13
N VAL A 51 4.84 13.68 16.01
CA VAL A 51 4.68 13.78 17.46
C VAL A 51 6.02 14.01 18.17
N GLN A 52 5.98 14.68 19.31
CA GLN A 52 7.14 14.84 20.20
C GLN A 52 7.07 13.78 21.29
N ALA A 53 8.11 12.96 21.42
CA ALA A 53 8.19 12.00 22.51
C ALA A 53 9.64 11.65 22.87
N PRO A 54 9.93 11.31 24.13
CA PRO A 54 11.24 10.83 24.55
C PRO A 54 11.63 9.45 23.99
N THR A 55 10.67 8.59 23.66
CA THR A 55 10.93 7.21 23.23
C THR A 55 9.97 6.77 22.14
N ILE A 56 10.36 5.74 21.37
CA ILE A 56 9.51 5.14 20.33
C ILE A 56 8.20 4.59 20.90
N ARG A 57 8.22 4.04 22.12
CA ARG A 57 7.02 3.54 22.81
C ARG A 57 6.04 4.68 23.07
N GLN A 58 6.52 5.78 23.65
CA GLN A 58 5.68 6.94 23.94
C GLN A 58 5.21 7.64 22.66
N ALA A 59 6.03 7.65 21.61
CA ALA A 59 5.62 8.14 20.30
C ALA A 59 4.50 7.28 19.68
N ALA A 60 4.62 5.96 19.78
CA ALA A 60 3.61 5.01 19.32
C ALA A 60 2.28 5.20 20.05
N GLU A 61 2.31 5.27 21.39
CA GLU A 61 1.13 5.48 22.22
C GLU A 61 0.47 6.83 21.93
N ALA A 62 1.26 7.91 21.85
CA ALA A 62 0.75 9.24 21.54
C ALA A 62 0.16 9.28 20.13
N GLY A 63 0.91 8.86 19.11
CA GLY A 63 0.45 8.89 17.74
C GLY A 63 -0.80 8.02 17.52
N LEU A 64 -0.89 6.84 18.13
CA LEU A 64 -2.07 6.00 18.04
C LEU A 64 -3.30 6.65 18.68
N ARG A 65 -3.12 7.31 19.83
CA ARG A 65 -4.20 8.04 20.51
C ARG A 65 -4.71 9.19 19.65
N GLU A 66 -3.81 10.05 19.15
CA GLU A 66 -4.19 11.20 18.33
C GLU A 66 -4.83 10.75 17.00
N ALA A 67 -4.26 9.73 16.35
CA ALA A 67 -4.81 9.13 15.13
C ALA A 67 -6.25 8.65 15.32
N ARG A 68 -6.53 7.92 16.41
CA ARG A 68 -7.86 7.39 16.71
C ARG A 68 -8.85 8.49 17.08
N ALA A 69 -8.40 9.53 17.79
CA ALA A 69 -9.22 10.69 18.09
C ALA A 69 -9.61 11.46 16.82
N ALA A 70 -8.64 11.70 15.92
CA ALA A 70 -8.86 12.35 14.63
C ALA A 70 -9.79 11.53 13.72
N HIS A 71 -9.60 10.21 13.65
CA HIS A 71 -10.48 9.31 12.91
C HIS A 71 -11.92 9.32 13.48
N ALA A 72 -12.07 9.36 14.82
CA ALA A 72 -13.37 9.46 15.46
C ALA A 72 -14.07 10.79 15.16
N ALA A 73 -13.34 11.91 15.17
CA ALA A 73 -13.88 13.21 14.81
C ALA A 73 -14.34 13.27 13.34
N ALA A 74 -13.56 12.68 12.43
CA ALA A 74 -13.87 12.69 11.00
C ALA A 74 -15.02 11.73 10.65
N PHE A 75 -15.00 10.49 11.15
CA PHE A 75 -15.87 9.41 10.68
C PHE A 75 -16.85 8.88 11.73
N GLY A 76 -16.86 9.44 12.95
CA GLY A 76 -17.76 9.01 14.04
C GLY A 76 -17.33 7.73 14.77
N THR A 77 -16.18 7.15 14.44
CA THR A 77 -15.60 5.97 15.11
C THR A 77 -14.08 6.06 15.11
N ALA A 78 -13.41 5.49 16.11
CA ALA A 78 -11.93 5.48 16.16
C ALA A 78 -11.29 4.55 15.11
N GLY A 79 -12.08 3.63 14.53
CA GLY A 79 -11.58 2.55 13.67
C GLY A 79 -10.64 1.59 14.40
N GLU A 80 -10.37 0.44 13.75
CA GLU A 80 -9.32 -0.48 14.19
C GLU A 80 -8.09 -0.33 13.28
N PRO A 81 -6.95 0.17 13.82
CA PRO A 81 -5.72 0.30 13.06
C PRO A 81 -5.21 -1.04 12.53
N LEU A 82 -4.92 -1.11 11.23
CA LEU A 82 -4.33 -2.28 10.58
C LEU A 82 -2.81 -2.29 10.65
N ARG A 83 -2.19 -1.11 10.77
CA ARG A 83 -0.74 -0.93 10.79
C ARG A 83 -0.37 0.35 11.53
N LEU A 84 0.72 0.28 12.28
CA LEU A 84 1.40 1.41 12.90
C LEU A 84 2.88 1.37 12.50
N ARG A 85 3.37 2.45 11.90
CA ARG A 85 4.81 2.68 11.67
C ARG A 85 5.24 3.89 12.49
N VAL A 86 6.35 3.74 13.21
CA VAL A 86 6.94 4.80 14.03
C VAL A 86 8.43 4.81 13.76
N LEU A 87 8.93 5.97 13.35
CA LEU A 87 10.34 6.20 13.04
C LEU A 87 10.70 7.62 13.45
N THR A 88 11.99 7.90 13.60
CA THR A 88 12.43 9.27 13.82
C THR A 88 12.10 10.11 12.58
N LEU A 89 11.95 11.42 12.73
CA LEU A 89 11.76 12.29 11.56
C LEU A 89 12.96 12.21 10.60
N GLU A 90 14.18 12.12 11.14
CA GLU A 90 15.41 11.94 10.36
C GLU A 90 15.40 10.65 9.51
N GLU A 91 14.98 9.52 10.08
CA GLU A 91 14.89 8.27 9.32
C GLU A 91 13.81 8.35 8.24
N HIS A 92 12.69 9.04 8.52
CA HIS A 92 11.65 9.28 7.53
C HIS A 92 12.17 10.10 6.35
N ASP A 93 12.90 11.18 6.64
CA ASP A 93 13.51 12.03 5.60
C ASP A 93 14.55 11.24 4.79
N ALA A 94 15.31 10.34 5.45
CA ALA A 94 16.23 9.44 4.77
C ALA A 94 15.52 8.44 3.84
N GLU A 95 14.38 7.85 4.26
CA GLU A 95 13.55 6.98 3.42
C GLU A 95 12.95 7.73 2.22
N VAL A 96 12.51 8.97 2.42
CA VAL A 96 11.96 9.82 1.33
C VAL A 96 13.06 10.20 0.34
N ALA A 97 14.24 10.57 0.83
CA ALA A 97 15.38 10.93 -0.03
C ALA A 97 15.95 9.73 -0.78
N ARG A 98 15.85 8.53 -0.20
CA ARG A 98 16.32 7.27 -0.79
C ARG A 98 15.25 6.19 -0.64
N PRO A 99 14.22 6.21 -1.50
CA PRO A 99 13.19 5.19 -1.50
C PRO A 99 13.80 3.79 -1.62
N SER A 100 13.24 2.82 -0.91
CA SER A 100 13.69 1.44 -1.01
C SER A 100 13.61 0.96 -2.47
N GLN A 101 14.71 0.36 -2.94
CA GLN A 101 14.75 -0.17 -4.30
C GLN A 101 13.80 -1.35 -4.41
N MET A 102 12.76 -1.19 -5.22
CA MET A 102 11.89 -2.30 -5.62
C MET A 102 12.43 -2.89 -6.91
N GLU A 103 12.69 -4.20 -6.90
CA GLU A 103 12.95 -4.93 -8.14
C GLU A 103 11.66 -4.97 -8.96
N LEU A 104 11.71 -4.46 -10.18
CA LEU A 104 10.57 -4.39 -11.08
C LEU A 104 10.73 -5.39 -12.22
N MET A 105 9.60 -5.92 -12.68
CA MET A 105 9.49 -6.81 -13.84
C MET A 105 8.47 -6.25 -14.82
N GLY A 106 8.86 -6.14 -16.09
CA GLY A 106 7.93 -5.96 -17.19
C GLY A 106 7.29 -7.29 -17.59
N LEU A 107 6.46 -7.26 -18.63
CA LEU A 107 5.76 -8.44 -19.13
C LEU A 107 6.71 -9.58 -19.53
N ARG A 108 7.91 -9.28 -20.04
CA ARG A 108 8.88 -10.30 -20.48
C ARG A 108 9.58 -10.97 -19.30
N GLU A 109 10.06 -10.20 -18.32
CA GLU A 109 10.68 -10.80 -17.13
C GLU A 109 9.66 -11.62 -16.35
N ALA A 110 8.42 -11.11 -16.18
CA ALA A 110 7.36 -11.83 -15.49
C ALA A 110 6.96 -13.12 -16.22
N ALA A 111 6.89 -13.09 -17.55
CA ALA A 111 6.61 -14.26 -18.38
C ALA A 111 7.67 -15.35 -18.23
N ALA A 112 8.95 -14.96 -18.23
CA ALA A 112 10.05 -15.89 -18.00
C ALA A 112 10.01 -16.49 -16.59
N GLU A 113 9.75 -15.67 -15.57
CA GLU A 113 9.65 -16.12 -14.17
C GLU A 113 8.54 -17.16 -13.97
N LEU A 114 7.37 -16.93 -14.57
CA LEU A 114 6.18 -17.79 -14.50
C LEU A 114 6.18 -18.93 -15.54
N GLY A 115 7.11 -18.88 -16.51
CA GLY A 115 7.20 -19.83 -17.62
C GLY A 115 6.01 -19.77 -18.60
N ILE A 116 5.34 -18.64 -18.76
CA ILE A 116 4.19 -18.43 -19.67
C ILE A 116 4.52 -17.39 -20.75
N SER A 117 3.60 -17.10 -21.69
CA SER A 117 3.83 -16.04 -22.69
C SER A 117 3.57 -14.64 -22.11
N PRO A 118 4.25 -13.59 -22.60
CA PRO A 118 3.98 -12.21 -22.19
C PRO A 118 2.52 -11.78 -22.41
N GLN A 119 1.90 -12.24 -23.50
CA GLN A 119 0.47 -12.01 -23.79
C GLN A 119 -0.43 -12.61 -22.70
N ARG A 120 -0.09 -13.80 -22.19
CA ARG A 120 -0.85 -14.44 -21.11
C ARG A 120 -0.68 -13.69 -19.78
N VAL A 121 0.50 -13.15 -19.49
CA VAL A 121 0.73 -12.28 -18.33
C VAL A 121 -0.17 -11.03 -18.42
N ASP A 122 -0.17 -10.35 -19.57
CA ASP A 122 -0.98 -9.14 -19.75
C ASP A 122 -2.49 -9.42 -19.68
N GLN A 123 -2.93 -10.54 -20.26
CA GLN A 123 -4.32 -11.00 -20.12
C GLN A 123 -4.70 -11.24 -18.66
N LEU A 124 -3.88 -11.98 -17.91
CA LEU A 124 -4.13 -12.27 -16.49
C LEU A 124 -4.18 -10.99 -15.66
N ALA A 125 -3.27 -10.05 -15.91
CA ALA A 125 -3.24 -8.76 -15.23
C ALA A 125 -4.43 -7.84 -15.56
N ARG A 126 -5.28 -8.19 -16.53
CA ARG A 126 -6.51 -7.46 -16.86
C ARG A 126 -7.76 -8.19 -16.40
N GLU A 127 -7.78 -9.51 -16.54
CA GLU A 127 -8.98 -10.33 -16.40
C GLU A 127 -9.05 -11.10 -15.07
N ASN A 128 -7.92 -11.31 -14.38
CA ASN A 128 -7.88 -12.12 -13.17
C ASN A 128 -7.61 -11.24 -11.92
N PRO A 129 -8.61 -11.04 -11.05
CA PRO A 129 -8.43 -10.31 -9.78
C PRO A 129 -7.41 -10.94 -8.82
N GLU A 130 -7.14 -12.24 -8.94
CA GLU A 130 -6.14 -12.93 -8.11
C GLU A 130 -4.71 -12.75 -8.64
N PHE A 131 -4.55 -12.24 -9.87
CA PHE A 131 -3.25 -11.91 -10.42
C PHE A 131 -2.81 -10.53 -9.92
N PRO A 132 -1.51 -10.31 -9.62
CA PRO A 132 -1.02 -9.05 -9.13
C PRO A 132 -1.43 -7.86 -10.00
N ALA A 133 -1.96 -6.81 -9.38
CA ALA A 133 -2.12 -5.54 -10.03
C ALA A 133 -0.73 -4.97 -10.40
N PRO A 134 -0.57 -4.42 -11.62
CA PRO A 134 0.68 -3.77 -11.98
C PRO A 134 0.86 -2.46 -11.21
N VAL A 135 2.10 -2.16 -10.83
CA VAL A 135 2.47 -0.89 -10.19
C VAL A 135 2.44 0.28 -11.17
N ALA A 136 2.56 0.00 -12.47
CA ALA A 136 2.40 0.98 -13.54
C ALA A 136 1.99 0.30 -14.84
N ARG A 137 1.26 1.03 -15.69
CA ARG A 137 1.03 0.66 -17.09
C ARG A 137 1.71 1.70 -17.97
N LEU A 138 2.83 1.31 -18.59
CA LEU A 138 3.59 2.16 -19.51
C LEU A 138 3.16 1.86 -20.95
N ALA A 139 3.58 2.70 -21.90
CA ALA A 139 3.38 2.42 -23.33
C ALA A 139 3.97 1.07 -23.75
N ALA A 140 5.06 0.63 -23.07
CA ALA A 140 5.70 -0.66 -23.30
C ALA A 140 4.96 -1.85 -22.64
N GLY A 141 3.96 -1.61 -21.78
CA GLY A 141 3.18 -2.64 -21.10
C GLY A 141 3.12 -2.47 -19.58
N ALA A 142 2.50 -3.46 -18.93
CA ALA A 142 2.37 -3.52 -17.47
C ALA A 142 3.71 -3.80 -16.79
N VAL A 143 3.94 -3.13 -15.67
CA VAL A 143 5.11 -3.29 -14.79
C VAL A 143 4.64 -3.78 -13.43
N PHE A 144 5.31 -4.80 -12.89
CA PHE A 144 4.99 -5.43 -11.62
C PHE A 144 6.20 -5.35 -10.69
N THR A 145 6.00 -5.55 -9.39
CA THR A 145 7.12 -5.88 -8.51
C THR A 145 7.53 -7.33 -8.75
N ALA A 146 8.84 -7.61 -8.73
CA ALA A 146 9.35 -8.97 -8.82
C ALA A 146 8.77 -9.86 -7.70
N ALA A 147 8.60 -9.30 -6.51
CA ALA A 147 8.01 -9.99 -5.36
C ALA A 147 6.57 -10.45 -5.63
N SER A 148 5.72 -9.63 -6.28
CA SER A 148 4.34 -10.02 -6.54
C SER A 148 4.24 -11.16 -7.56
N ILE A 149 5.11 -11.16 -8.58
CA ILE A 149 5.19 -12.24 -9.56
C ILE A 149 5.71 -13.54 -8.93
N ARG A 150 6.77 -13.46 -8.11
CA ARG A 150 7.29 -14.63 -7.38
C ARG A 150 6.24 -15.21 -6.44
N ALA A 151 5.45 -14.38 -5.77
CA ALA A 151 4.34 -14.86 -4.94
C ALA A 151 3.28 -15.64 -5.75
N VAL A 152 3.00 -15.27 -7.00
CA VAL A 152 2.09 -16.05 -7.89
C VAL A 152 2.69 -17.43 -8.20
N LYS A 153 3.98 -17.47 -8.48
CA LYS A 153 4.71 -18.72 -8.74
C LYS A 153 4.66 -19.64 -7.53
N GLU A 154 4.94 -19.10 -6.34
CA GLU A 154 4.95 -19.82 -5.07
C GLU A 154 3.57 -20.37 -4.68
N ARG A 155 2.49 -19.63 -4.95
CA ARG A 155 1.11 -20.08 -4.76
C ARG A 155 0.73 -21.25 -5.67
N GLY A 156 1.63 -21.69 -6.55
CA GLY A 156 1.45 -22.87 -7.37
C GLY A 156 0.45 -22.63 -8.48
N TRP A 157 0.67 -21.59 -9.28
CA TRP A 157 -0.15 -21.30 -10.47
C TRP A 157 -0.27 -22.55 -11.35
N ARG A 158 -1.44 -23.21 -11.28
CA ARG A 158 -1.72 -24.42 -12.06
C ARG A 158 -2.01 -23.99 -13.49
N ARG A 159 -1.10 -24.31 -14.41
CA ARG A 159 -1.37 -24.26 -15.84
C ARG A 159 -2.60 -25.13 -16.12
N THR A 160 -3.74 -24.53 -16.48
CA THR A 160 -4.82 -25.29 -17.11
C THR A 160 -4.29 -25.78 -18.46
N PRO A 161 -4.21 -27.10 -18.71
CA PRO A 161 -3.77 -27.61 -20.00
C PRO A 161 -4.69 -27.05 -21.10
N GLY A 162 -4.10 -26.46 -22.14
CA GLY A 162 -4.84 -25.90 -23.25
C GLY A 162 -5.65 -26.97 -24.01
N ARG A 163 -6.67 -26.50 -24.75
CA ARG A 163 -7.61 -27.28 -25.57
C ARG A 163 -6.92 -28.47 -26.28
N PRO A 164 -7.44 -29.71 -26.16
CA PRO A 164 -6.91 -30.84 -26.91
C PRO A 164 -6.79 -30.49 -28.39
N ARG A 165 -5.64 -30.80 -28.99
CA ARG A 165 -5.47 -30.71 -30.44
C ARG A 165 -6.62 -31.49 -31.08
N LYS A 166 -7.36 -30.84 -31.98
CA LYS A 166 -8.39 -31.51 -32.77
C LYS A 166 -7.66 -32.56 -33.59
N THR A 167 -7.83 -33.83 -33.23
CA THR A 167 -7.29 -34.97 -33.98
C THR A 167 -7.85 -34.86 -35.40
N ALA A 168 -6.95 -34.89 -36.38
CA ALA A 168 -7.29 -34.84 -37.81
C ALA A 168 -8.07 -36.09 -38.22
#